data_AF-A0A1F9L1W4-F1
#
_entry.id   AF-A0A1F9L1W4-F1
#
_cell.length_a   1.000
_cell.length_b   1.000
_cell.length_c   1.000
_cell.angle_alpha   90.00
_cell.angle_beta   90.00
_cell.angle_gamma   90.00
#
_symmetry.space_group_name_H-M   'P 1'
#
loop_
_entity.id
_entity.type
_entity.pdbx_description
1 polymer ?
#
loop_
_entity_poly.entity_id
_entity_poly.type
_entity_poly.pdbx_seq_one_letter_code
_entity_poly.pdbx_strand_id
1 'polypeptide(L)'
;MKLEVTHKILTMEPDLARSAAHVLRFLDRTDLVHYDAVRVVAEQSCSGADLRFWPSLEQGIADNRQILARLTEELRTAGTREFGDLLLMPQGFQSKVFHTMAHLLDGFFGIDSQFYNLLEDSHWLGPNLRRQIEADPEYFWLVTVVGTLASPAHHALAGLRSFEK
;
A
#
# COMPACT_ATOMS: atom_id res chain seq x y z
N MET A 1 21.49 8.42 -0.12
CA MET A 1 20.37 8.44 0.85
C MET A 1 19.54 7.20 0.62
N LYS A 2 19.08 6.53 1.69
CA LYS A 2 18.27 5.31 1.61
C LYS A 2 16.85 5.66 2.01
N LEU A 3 15.88 5.35 1.15
CA LEU A 3 14.45 5.45 1.46
C LEU A 3 13.96 4.05 1.88
N GLU A 4 13.28 3.98 3.02
CA GLU A 4 12.61 2.76 3.47
C GLU A 4 11.09 2.98 3.44
N VAL A 5 10.37 1.97 2.98
CA VAL A 5 8.91 1.98 2.88
C VAL A 5 8.39 0.72 3.53
N THR A 6 7.45 0.87 4.45
CA THR A 6 6.84 -0.23 5.18
C THR A 6 5.48 -0.57 4.57
N HIS A 7 5.19 -1.86 4.41
CA HIS A 7 3.89 -2.36 4.00
C HIS A 7 3.40 -3.44 4.97
N LYS A 8 2.09 -3.48 5.19
CA LYS A 8 1.38 -4.60 5.84
C LYS A 8 0.58 -5.34 4.76
N ILE A 9 0.92 -6.60 4.53
CA ILE A 9 0.32 -7.40 3.45
C ILE A 9 -0.43 -8.57 4.07
N LEU A 10 -1.74 -8.62 3.82
CA LEU A 10 -2.61 -9.71 4.24
C LEU A 10 -2.47 -10.89 3.29
N THR A 11 -2.27 -12.08 3.87
CA THR A 11 -2.17 -13.35 3.16
C THR A 11 -2.99 -14.43 3.87
N MET A 12 -3.27 -15.52 3.17
CA MET A 12 -3.89 -16.72 3.73
C MET A 12 -2.95 -17.91 3.56
N GLU A 13 -2.22 -18.24 4.61
CA GLU A 13 -1.22 -19.29 4.67
C GLU A 13 -1.15 -19.80 6.12
N PRO A 14 -0.71 -21.04 6.37
CA PRO A 14 -0.77 -21.62 7.72
C PRO A 14 0.27 -21.06 8.70
N ASP A 15 1.32 -20.39 8.21
CA ASP A 15 2.40 -19.87 9.05
C ASP A 15 3.11 -18.66 8.43
N LEU A 16 3.82 -17.90 9.27
CA LEU A 16 4.57 -16.72 8.85
C LEU A 16 5.59 -17.01 7.74
N ALA A 17 6.23 -18.17 7.74
CA ALA A 17 7.28 -18.46 6.76
C ALA A 17 6.69 -18.60 5.35
N ARG A 18 5.53 -19.27 5.23
CA ARG A 18 4.79 -19.37 3.97
C ARG A 18 4.19 -18.04 3.54
N SER A 19 3.58 -17.30 4.47
CA SER A 19 3.08 -15.94 4.21
C SER A 19 4.19 -15.02 3.71
N ALA A 20 5.34 -15.01 4.38
CA ALA A 20 6.52 -14.24 4.00
C ALA A 20 6.99 -14.61 2.59
N ALA A 21 7.13 -15.91 2.30
CA ALA A 21 7.53 -16.36 0.97
C ALA A 21 6.51 -15.96 -0.11
N HIS A 22 5.21 -15.99 0.19
CA HIS A 22 4.16 -15.52 -0.71
C HIS A 22 4.31 -14.02 -1.00
N VAL A 23 4.43 -13.20 0.04
CA VAL A 23 4.63 -11.75 -0.11
C VAL A 23 5.89 -11.42 -0.90
N LEU A 24 7.01 -12.08 -0.63
CA LEU A 24 8.25 -11.85 -1.35
C LEU A 24 8.12 -12.21 -2.84
N ARG A 25 7.45 -13.33 -3.18
CA ARG A 25 7.17 -13.69 -4.57
C ARG A 25 6.25 -12.69 -5.26
N PHE A 26 5.27 -12.16 -4.55
CA PHE A 26 4.38 -11.13 -5.07
C PHE A 26 5.16 -9.85 -5.41
N LEU A 27 5.99 -9.38 -4.48
CA LEU A 27 6.81 -8.18 -4.69
C LEU A 27 7.86 -8.35 -5.79
N ASP A 28 8.49 -9.53 -5.90
CA ASP A 28 9.46 -9.85 -6.95
C ASP A 28 8.82 -9.83 -8.36
N ARG A 29 7.53 -10.15 -8.46
CA ARG A 29 6.78 -10.17 -9.72
C ARG A 29 6.03 -8.88 -10.03
N THR A 30 6.03 -7.91 -9.11
CA THR A 30 5.29 -6.66 -9.30
C THR A 30 6.14 -5.67 -10.10
N ASP A 31 5.85 -5.51 -11.38
CA ASP A 31 6.63 -4.63 -12.28
C ASP A 31 6.50 -3.13 -11.94
N LEU A 32 5.43 -2.75 -11.23
CA LEU A 32 5.14 -1.36 -10.88
C LEU A 32 6.04 -0.82 -9.76
N VAL A 33 6.57 -1.70 -8.90
CA VAL A 33 7.37 -1.31 -7.73
C VAL A 33 8.54 -2.27 -7.56
N HIS A 34 9.75 -1.77 -7.80
CA HIS A 34 10.98 -2.52 -7.56
C HIS A 34 11.77 -1.93 -6.40
N TYR A 35 11.97 -2.75 -5.36
CA TYR A 35 12.85 -2.45 -4.24
C TYR A 35 14.25 -3.03 -4.48
N ASP A 36 15.29 -2.30 -4.08
CA ASP A 36 16.67 -2.82 -4.09
C ASP A 36 16.85 -3.96 -3.08
N ALA A 37 16.09 -3.91 -1.98
CA ALA A 37 16.02 -4.99 -1.01
C ALA A 37 14.65 -4.97 -0.31
N VAL A 38 14.14 -6.15 0.03
CA VAL A 38 12.94 -6.31 0.86
C VAL A 38 13.30 -7.19 2.06
N ARG A 39 12.89 -6.76 3.26
CA ARG A 39 13.00 -7.58 4.48
C ARG A 39 11.64 -7.76 5.13
N VAL A 40 11.39 -8.96 5.64
CA VAL A 40 10.24 -9.25 6.48
C VAL A 40 10.57 -8.86 7.92
N VAL A 41 9.61 -8.24 8.61
CA VAL A 41 9.72 -7.83 10.02
C VAL A 41 8.84 -8.74 10.85
N ALA A 42 9.41 -9.85 11.32
CA ALA A 42 8.67 -10.92 12.00
C ALA A 42 7.98 -10.40 13.27
N GLU A 43 8.62 -9.52 14.02
CA GLU A 43 8.12 -8.97 15.28
C GLU A 43 6.87 -8.09 15.10
N GLN A 44 6.75 -7.48 13.92
CA GLN A 44 5.60 -6.65 13.52
C GLN A 44 4.56 -7.43 12.69
N SER A 45 4.86 -8.68 12.35
CA SER A 45 3.94 -9.58 11.67
C SER A 45 3.11 -10.34 12.70
N CYS A 46 1.87 -10.69 12.35
CA CYS A 46 0.97 -11.38 13.26
C CYS A 46 -0.06 -12.24 12.53
N SER A 47 -0.44 -13.35 13.17
CA SER A 47 -1.55 -14.22 12.75
C SER A 47 -2.89 -13.53 13.04
N GLY A 48 -3.94 -13.91 12.30
CA GLY A 48 -5.33 -13.52 12.58
C GLY A 48 -5.79 -13.83 14.00
N ALA A 49 -5.18 -14.83 14.65
CA ALA A 49 -5.48 -15.20 16.03
C ALA A 49 -4.79 -14.30 17.08
N ASP A 50 -3.85 -13.43 16.66
CA ASP A 50 -3.16 -12.50 17.55
C ASP A 50 -4.03 -11.26 17.84
N LEU A 51 -4.08 -10.82 19.10
CA LEU A 51 -4.80 -9.61 19.52
C LEU A 51 -4.35 -8.34 18.77
N ARG A 52 -3.13 -8.32 18.24
CA ARG A 52 -2.57 -7.22 17.46
C ARG A 52 -3.10 -7.16 16.02
N PHE A 53 -3.72 -8.22 15.52
CA PHE A 53 -4.08 -8.36 14.11
C PHE A 53 -5.07 -7.29 13.65
N TRP A 54 -6.26 -7.25 14.25
CA TRP A 54 -7.31 -6.31 13.86
C TRP A 54 -6.87 -4.85 13.99
N PRO A 55 -6.28 -4.40 15.12
CA PRO A 55 -5.74 -3.05 15.22
C PRO A 55 -4.71 -2.73 14.13
N SER A 56 -3.81 -3.68 13.80
CA SER A 56 -2.78 -3.47 12.78
C SER A 56 -3.37 -3.38 11.37
N LEU A 57 -4.37 -4.20 11.05
CA LEU A 57 -5.06 -4.19 9.77
C LEU A 57 -5.84 -2.90 9.59
N GLU A 58 -6.66 -2.54 10.58
CA GLU A 58 -7.51 -1.36 10.54
C GLU A 58 -6.68 -0.08 10.48
N GLN A 59 -5.54 -0.03 11.18
CA GLN A 59 -4.60 1.08 11.06
C GLN A 59 -4.04 1.20 9.64
N GLY A 60 -3.59 0.10 9.03
CA GLY A 60 -3.07 0.15 7.65
C GLY A 60 -4.12 0.59 6.62
N ILE A 61 -5.38 0.18 6.79
CA ILE A 61 -6.51 0.68 5.97
C ILE A 61 -6.74 2.19 6.23
N ALA A 62 -6.69 2.62 7.48
CA ALA A 62 -6.83 4.04 7.83
C ALA A 62 -5.70 4.88 7.21
N ASP A 63 -4.46 4.36 7.21
CA ASP A 63 -3.30 5.03 6.61
C ASP A 63 -3.46 5.15 5.08
N ASN A 64 -3.95 4.10 4.40
CA ASN A 64 -4.31 4.18 2.97
C ASN A 64 -5.34 5.28 2.70
N ARG A 65 -6.38 5.37 3.53
CA ARG A 65 -7.41 6.43 3.42
C ARG A 65 -6.84 7.82 3.68
N GLN A 66 -5.90 7.94 4.62
CA GLN A 66 -5.24 9.20 4.91
C GLN A 66 -4.40 9.67 3.71
N ILE A 67 -3.74 8.75 3.00
CA ILE A 67 -3.01 9.07 1.76
C ILE A 67 -3.97 9.61 0.70
N LEU A 68 -5.11 8.93 0.47
CA LEU A 68 -6.14 9.43 -0.47
C LEU A 68 -6.66 10.82 -0.09
N ALA A 69 -6.87 11.08 1.21
CA ALA A 69 -7.31 12.39 1.69
C ALA A 69 -6.27 13.48 1.38
N ARG A 70 -4.97 13.19 1.56
CA ARG A 70 -3.89 14.13 1.21
C ARG A 70 -3.82 14.40 -0.29
N LEU A 71 -3.87 13.35 -1.12
CA LEU A 71 -3.86 13.48 -2.58
C LEU A 71 -5.08 14.27 -3.10
N THR A 72 -6.24 14.07 -2.48
CA THR A 72 -7.46 14.85 -2.80
C THR A 72 -7.26 16.33 -2.50
N GLU A 73 -6.63 16.66 -1.37
CA GLU A 73 -6.33 18.04 -0.99
C GLU A 73 -5.27 18.69 -1.88
N GLU A 74 -4.28 17.91 -2.35
CA GLU A 74 -3.30 18.34 -3.35
C GLU A 74 -3.98 18.69 -4.69
N LEU A 75 -4.88 17.83 -5.19
CA LEU A 75 -5.68 18.13 -6.38
C LEU A 75 -6.51 19.41 -6.22
N ARG A 76 -7.13 19.57 -5.05
CA ARG A 76 -7.94 20.76 -4.74
C ARG A 76 -7.10 22.03 -4.74
N THR A 77 -5.92 21.97 -4.14
CA THR A 77 -4.96 23.08 -4.09
C THR A 77 -4.42 23.43 -5.48
N ALA A 78 -4.22 22.41 -6.33
CA ALA A 78 -3.82 22.59 -7.72
C ALA A 78 -4.94 23.04 -8.67
N GLY A 79 -6.18 23.19 -8.16
CA GLY A 79 -7.29 23.80 -8.89
C GLY A 79 -8.38 22.83 -9.37
N THR A 80 -8.30 21.53 -9.07
CA THR A 80 -9.37 20.56 -9.34
C THR A 80 -10.39 20.60 -8.20
N ARG A 81 -11.53 21.25 -8.40
CA ARG A 81 -12.54 21.50 -7.36
C ARG A 81 -13.78 20.61 -7.48
N GLU A 82 -14.12 20.20 -8.69
CA GLU A 82 -15.28 19.36 -8.97
C GLU A 82 -14.97 18.24 -9.96
N PHE A 83 -15.82 17.21 -10.02
CA PHE A 83 -15.62 16.07 -10.92
C PHE A 83 -15.53 16.46 -12.40
N GLY A 84 -16.21 17.54 -12.81
CA GLY A 84 -16.16 18.05 -14.18
C GLY A 84 -14.77 18.52 -14.61
N ASP A 85 -13.95 18.98 -13.67
CA ASP A 85 -12.59 19.47 -13.93
C ASP A 85 -11.67 18.37 -14.47
N LEU A 86 -12.00 17.09 -14.20
CA LEU A 86 -11.23 15.95 -14.71
C LEU A 86 -11.19 15.92 -16.25
N LEU A 87 -12.21 16.44 -16.93
CA LEU A 87 -12.27 16.49 -18.40
C LEU A 87 -11.27 17.50 -19.00
N LEU A 88 -10.86 18.50 -18.22
CA LEU A 88 -9.98 19.59 -18.65
C LEU A 88 -8.60 19.51 -17.98
N MET A 89 -8.36 18.44 -17.21
CA MET A 89 -7.13 18.26 -16.44
C MET A 89 -5.92 18.20 -17.38
N PRO A 90 -4.92 19.08 -17.22
CA PRO A 90 -3.72 19.04 -18.04
C PRO A 90 -2.86 17.81 -17.70
N GLN A 91 -2.16 17.29 -18.71
CA GLN A 91 -1.10 16.32 -18.47
C GLN A 91 0.01 16.97 -17.65
N GLY A 92 0.42 16.32 -16.56
CA GLY A 92 1.37 16.87 -15.61
C GLY A 92 1.03 16.52 -14.16
N PHE A 93 1.32 17.43 -13.25
CA PHE A 93 1.18 17.22 -11.80
C PHE A 93 -0.22 16.70 -11.41
N GLN A 94 -1.29 17.41 -11.76
CA GLN A 94 -2.66 17.02 -11.39
C GLN A 94 -3.02 15.63 -11.91
N SER A 95 -2.74 15.34 -13.18
CA SER A 95 -2.99 14.01 -13.75
C SER A 95 -2.19 12.90 -13.06
N LYS A 96 -0.99 13.19 -12.54
CA LYS A 96 -0.18 12.23 -11.78
C LYS A 96 -0.73 12.00 -10.38
N VAL A 97 -1.16 13.05 -9.68
CA VAL A 97 -1.83 12.90 -8.37
C VAL A 97 -3.09 12.06 -8.52
N PHE A 98 -3.92 12.36 -9.53
CA PHE A 98 -5.12 11.57 -9.82
C PHE A 98 -4.80 10.12 -10.17
N HIS A 99 -3.75 9.88 -10.96
CA HIS A 99 -3.27 8.53 -11.26
C HIS A 99 -2.83 7.75 -10.02
N THR A 100 -2.09 8.39 -9.10
CA THR A 100 -1.72 7.76 -7.82
C THR A 100 -2.96 7.42 -6.99
N MET A 101 -3.97 8.30 -6.95
CA MET A 101 -5.25 8.00 -6.30
C MET A 101 -5.94 6.79 -6.94
N ALA A 102 -5.94 6.72 -8.29
CA ALA A 102 -6.53 5.60 -9.01
C ALA A 102 -5.87 4.28 -8.64
N HIS A 103 -4.54 4.23 -8.42
CA HIS A 103 -3.89 3.01 -7.95
C HIS A 103 -4.44 2.48 -6.62
N LEU A 104 -4.62 3.37 -5.65
CA LEU A 104 -5.20 3.04 -4.33
C LEU A 104 -6.68 2.65 -4.43
N LEU A 105 -7.43 3.25 -5.35
CA LEU A 105 -8.86 2.98 -5.51
C LEU A 105 -9.13 1.69 -6.31
N ASP A 106 -8.27 1.36 -7.26
CA ASP A 106 -8.40 0.23 -8.18
C ASP A 106 -7.67 -1.03 -7.70
N GLY A 107 -6.88 -0.95 -6.62
CA GLY A 107 -6.20 -2.11 -6.04
C GLY A 107 -4.81 -2.40 -6.62
N PHE A 108 -4.21 -1.45 -7.34
CA PHE A 108 -2.83 -1.58 -7.82
C PHE A 108 -1.82 -1.35 -6.70
N PHE A 109 -1.02 -2.36 -6.40
CA PHE A 109 0.06 -2.22 -5.42
C PHE A 109 1.12 -1.21 -5.87
N GLY A 110 1.21 -0.11 -5.11
CA GLY A 110 2.22 0.93 -5.27
C GLY A 110 3.05 1.14 -4.00
N ILE A 111 4.12 1.94 -4.12
CA ILE A 111 4.96 2.38 -3.00
C ILE A 111 4.17 3.08 -1.88
N ASP A 112 3.01 3.62 -2.21
CA ASP A 112 2.13 4.31 -1.27
C ASP A 112 1.13 3.39 -0.57
N SER A 113 1.13 2.08 -0.87
CA SER A 113 0.23 1.10 -0.23
C SER A 113 0.69 0.79 1.20
N GLN A 114 0.05 1.34 2.23
CA GLN A 114 0.38 0.99 3.62
C GLN A 114 -0.15 -0.39 3.99
N PHE A 115 -1.40 -0.67 3.60
CA PHE A 115 -2.01 -1.99 3.67
C PHE A 115 -2.30 -2.53 2.27
N TYR A 116 -2.09 -3.82 2.06
CA TYR A 116 -2.51 -4.51 0.86
C TYR A 116 -3.09 -5.88 1.18
N ASN A 117 -4.25 -6.16 0.60
CA ASN A 117 -4.96 -7.41 0.67
C ASN A 117 -4.66 -8.22 -0.58
N LEU A 118 -3.78 -9.21 -0.43
CA LEU A 118 -3.33 -10.04 -1.54
C LEU A 118 -4.42 -11.02 -2.02
N LEU A 119 -5.45 -11.29 -1.21
CA LEU A 119 -6.54 -12.20 -1.59
C LEU A 119 -7.58 -11.56 -2.51
N GLU A 120 -7.77 -10.25 -2.38
CA GLU A 120 -8.77 -9.49 -3.14
C GLU A 120 -8.11 -8.46 -4.08
N ASP A 121 -6.78 -8.50 -4.23
CA ASP A 121 -5.97 -7.52 -4.98
C ASP A 121 -6.39 -6.08 -4.65
N SER A 122 -6.41 -5.72 -3.35
CA SER A 122 -7.08 -4.50 -2.88
C SER A 122 -6.37 -3.80 -1.73
N HIS A 123 -6.55 -2.48 -1.60
CA HIS A 123 -6.15 -1.70 -0.42
C HIS A 123 -7.18 -1.75 0.72
N TRP A 124 -8.29 -2.47 0.51
CA TRP A 124 -9.41 -2.56 1.44
C TRP A 124 -9.63 -4.01 1.88
N LEU A 125 -10.47 -4.17 2.90
CA LEU A 125 -10.96 -5.47 3.34
C LEU A 125 -12.44 -5.61 3.00
N GLY A 126 -12.76 -6.55 2.12
CA GLY A 126 -14.13 -6.90 1.78
C GLY A 126 -14.89 -7.53 2.96
N PRO A 127 -16.23 -7.36 3.04
CA PRO A 127 -17.04 -7.91 4.13
C PRO A 127 -17.09 -9.45 4.10
N ASN A 128 -16.89 -10.07 2.95
CA ASN A 128 -16.82 -11.53 2.83
C ASN A 128 -15.53 -12.06 3.44
N LEU A 129 -14.39 -11.48 3.06
CA LEU A 129 -13.10 -11.87 3.61
C LEU A 129 -13.01 -11.58 5.10
N ARG A 130 -13.56 -10.45 5.58
CA ARG A 130 -13.68 -10.18 7.02
C ARG A 130 -14.32 -11.35 7.78
N ARG A 131 -15.47 -11.83 7.31
CA ARG A 131 -16.17 -12.98 7.92
C ARG A 131 -15.35 -14.27 7.89
N GLN A 132 -14.56 -14.49 6.84
CA GLN A 132 -13.67 -15.65 6.76
C GLN A 132 -12.53 -15.56 7.77
N ILE A 133 -11.92 -14.39 7.94
CA ILE A 133 -10.88 -14.16 8.95
C ILE A 133 -11.45 -14.35 10.36
N GLU A 134 -12.67 -13.86 10.62
CA GLU A 134 -13.34 -14.04 11.91
C GLU A 134 -13.68 -15.51 12.19
N ALA A 135 -14.00 -16.30 11.16
CA ALA A 135 -14.32 -17.72 11.29
C ALA A 135 -13.07 -18.58 11.52
N ASP A 136 -12.01 -18.37 10.74
CA ASP A 136 -10.81 -19.20 10.74
C ASP A 136 -9.52 -18.37 10.84
N PRO A 137 -9.31 -17.61 11.94
CA PRO A 137 -8.25 -16.60 12.04
C PRO A 137 -6.82 -17.15 11.93
N GLU A 138 -6.63 -18.43 12.24
CA GLU A 138 -5.31 -19.10 12.25
C GLU A 138 -4.68 -19.19 10.86
N TYR A 139 -5.49 -19.16 9.79
CA TYR A 139 -5.01 -19.23 8.41
C TYR A 139 -4.65 -17.87 7.81
N PHE A 140 -4.87 -16.77 8.54
CA PHE A 140 -4.60 -15.44 8.02
C PHE A 140 -3.39 -14.83 8.71
N TRP A 141 -2.61 -14.08 7.94
CA TRP A 141 -1.42 -13.41 8.43
C TRP A 141 -1.28 -12.03 7.84
N LEU A 142 -0.98 -11.06 8.70
CA LEU A 142 -0.45 -9.76 8.30
C LEU A 142 1.06 -9.82 8.35
N VAL A 143 1.68 -9.85 7.17
CA VAL A 143 3.12 -9.80 7.03
C VAL A 143 3.54 -8.35 6.91
N THR A 144 4.42 -7.91 7.81
CA THR A 144 5.04 -6.60 7.69
C THR A 144 6.35 -6.74 6.92
N VAL A 145 6.51 -5.95 5.87
CA VAL A 145 7.73 -5.88 5.06
C VAL A 145 8.26 -4.46 4.98
N VAL A 146 9.57 -4.33 4.85
CA VAL A 146 10.24 -3.06 4.59
C VAL A 146 11.00 -3.16 3.28
N GLY A 147 10.53 -2.43 2.28
CA GLY A 147 11.21 -2.20 1.02
C GLY A 147 12.24 -1.09 1.15
N THR A 148 13.42 -1.29 0.59
CA THR A 148 14.53 -0.35 0.55
C THR A 148 14.76 0.14 -0.87
N LEU A 149 14.90 1.44 -1.02
CA LEU A 149 15.37 2.12 -2.22
C LEU A 149 16.68 2.86 -1.87
N ALA A 150 17.82 2.34 -2.31
CA ALA A 150 19.13 2.95 -2.19
C ALA A 150 19.40 3.86 -3.39
N SER A 151 19.97 5.07 -3.17
CA SER A 151 20.46 5.87 -4.29
C SER A 151 21.74 6.63 -4.01
N PRO A 152 22.49 6.86 -5.11
CA PRO A 152 23.14 8.13 -5.41
C PRO A 152 22.19 9.17 -6.08
N ALA A 153 21.06 8.81 -6.71
CA ALA A 153 20.26 9.70 -7.59
C ALA A 153 18.71 9.67 -7.40
N HIS A 154 18.18 9.49 -6.18
CA HIS A 154 16.71 9.41 -5.93
C HIS A 154 15.97 10.75 -6.04
N HIS A 155 16.56 11.78 -6.64
CA HIS A 155 15.83 13.03 -6.93
C HIS A 155 14.64 12.83 -7.89
N ALA A 156 14.61 11.76 -8.70
CA ALA A 156 13.50 11.47 -9.60
C ALA A 156 12.27 10.82 -8.90
N LEU A 157 12.48 10.01 -7.86
CA LEU A 157 11.40 9.40 -7.07
C LEU A 157 11.02 10.25 -5.85
N ALA A 158 11.98 10.96 -5.25
CA ALA A 158 11.69 12.01 -4.29
C ALA A 158 10.86 13.14 -4.94
N GLY A 159 11.04 13.40 -6.23
CA GLY A 159 10.19 14.34 -6.99
C GLY A 159 8.71 13.96 -7.05
N LEU A 160 8.33 12.71 -6.81
CA LEU A 160 6.92 12.31 -6.65
C LEU A 160 6.36 12.57 -5.23
N ARG A 161 7.24 12.75 -4.23
CA ARG A 161 6.90 13.15 -2.86
C ARG A 161 7.28 14.59 -2.50
N SER A 162 7.98 15.29 -3.40
CA SER A 162 8.34 16.70 -3.26
C SER A 162 8.15 17.38 -4.62
N PHE A 163 6.90 17.71 -4.94
CA PHE A 163 6.59 18.76 -5.92
C PHE A 163 6.57 20.14 -5.25
N GLU A 164 7.43 20.35 -4.24
CA GLU A 164 7.72 21.67 -3.68
C GLU A 164 8.94 22.27 -4.42
N LYS A 165 8.65 23.01 -5.49
CA LYS A 165 9.27 24.31 -5.78
C LYS A 165 8.27 25.19 -6.50
#